data_AF-A0A7S3MGV7-F1
#
_entry.id   AF-A0A7S3MGV7-F1
#
_cell.length_a   1.000
_cell.length_b   1.000
_cell.length_c   1.000
_cell.angle_alpha   90.00
_cell.angle_beta   90.00
_cell.angle_gamma   90.00
#
_symmetry.space_group_name_H-M   'P 1'
#
loop_
_entity.id
_entity.type
_entity.pdbx_description
1 polymer ?
#
loop_
_entity_poly.entity_id
_entity_poly.type
_entity_poly.pdbx_seq_one_letter_code
_entity_poly.pdbx_strand_id
1 'polypeptide(L)'
;MSSKATGKKETLSKQSAAQFFSEHQQIAGFDNPGKSLFTTIREFVENSLDAAESMHVLPEIELCIEEFSEAEHNERNGIRNSTSGASLNLNDDDADEEKPTKASKASKDTPKESKEQMYYLIRC
;
A
#
# COMPACT_ATOMS: atom_id res chain seq x y z
N MET A 1 40.05 15.41 34.78
CA MET A 1 39.47 14.33 33.95
C MET A 1 37.96 14.55 33.89
N SER A 2 37.42 14.93 32.74
CA SER A 2 35.97 15.07 32.56
C SER A 2 35.62 14.42 31.23
N SER A 3 35.12 13.19 31.30
CA SER A 3 34.67 12.43 30.14
C SER A 3 33.28 12.93 29.75
N LYS A 4 33.19 13.63 28.61
CA LYS A 4 31.93 14.14 28.07
C LYS A 4 31.18 12.99 27.39
N ALA A 5 30.14 12.48 28.05
CA ALA A 5 29.22 11.51 27.45
C ALA A 5 28.38 12.20 26.36
N THR A 6 28.57 11.78 25.11
CA THR A 6 27.74 12.18 23.98
C THR A 6 26.43 11.37 24.01
N GLY A 7 25.38 11.94 24.59
CA GLY A 7 24.05 11.36 24.52
C GLY A 7 23.53 11.38 23.09
N LYS A 8 23.30 10.20 22.51
CA LYS A 8 22.62 10.06 21.22
C LYS A 8 21.20 10.60 21.38
N LYS A 9 20.88 11.69 20.69
CA LYS A 9 19.55 12.31 20.73
C LYS A 9 18.58 11.38 20.00
N GLU A 10 17.78 10.64 20.74
CA GLU A 10 16.75 9.77 20.16
C GLU A 10 15.65 10.64 19.55
N THR A 11 15.53 10.59 18.22
CA THR A 11 14.46 11.24 17.48
C THR A 11 13.30 10.27 17.35
N LEU A 12 12.18 10.59 18.01
CA LEU A 12 10.90 9.91 17.79
C LEU A 12 10.37 10.22 16.39
N SER A 13 10.28 9.20 15.54
CA SER A 13 9.62 9.30 14.23
C SER A 13 8.11 9.13 14.41
N LYS A 14 7.33 10.11 13.94
CA LYS A 14 5.87 10.00 13.86
C LYS A 14 5.51 9.41 12.50
N GLN A 15 4.64 8.41 12.49
CA GLN A 15 4.15 7.76 11.29
C GLN A 15 2.62 7.80 11.26
N SER A 16 2.05 7.85 10.06
CA SER A 16 0.60 7.68 9.87
C SER A 16 0.20 6.21 10.02
N ALA A 17 -1.07 5.95 10.30
CA ALA A 17 -1.57 4.58 10.39
C ALA A 17 -1.38 3.82 9.07
N ALA A 18 -1.65 4.47 7.93
CA ALA A 18 -1.46 3.86 6.61
C ALA A 18 0.00 3.49 6.33
N GLN A 19 0.94 4.38 6.70
CA GLN A 19 2.37 4.10 6.56
C GLN A 19 2.79 2.94 7.45
N PHE A 20 2.34 2.91 8.70
CA PHE A 20 2.65 1.84 9.64
C PHE A 20 2.24 0.46 9.11
N PHE A 21 1.01 0.31 8.63
CA PHE A 21 0.53 -0.97 8.12
C PHE A 21 1.13 -1.37 6.77
N SER A 22 1.50 -0.38 5.92
CA SER A 22 2.23 -0.66 4.68
C SER A 22 3.60 -1.27 4.95
N GLU A 23 4.29 -0.80 6.00
CA GLU A 23 5.58 -1.32 6.43
C GLU A 23 5.46 -2.61 7.26
N HIS A 24 4.33 -2.83 7.95
CA HIS A 24 4.12 -3.93 8.90
C HIS A 24 2.87 -4.76 8.60
N GLN A 25 2.72 -5.22 7.35
CA GLN A 25 1.54 -5.95 6.86
C GLN A 25 1.18 -7.19 7.70
N GLN A 26 2.18 -7.83 8.31
CA GLN A 26 1.99 -9.03 9.15
C GLN A 26 1.10 -8.77 10.37
N ILE A 27 1.16 -7.56 10.93
CA ILE A 27 0.38 -7.18 12.13
C ILE A 27 -1.12 -7.21 11.83
N ALA A 28 -1.50 -6.84 10.61
CA ALA A 28 -2.89 -6.82 10.16
C ALA A 28 -3.31 -8.10 9.41
N GLY A 29 -2.46 -9.13 9.34
CA GLY A 29 -2.79 -10.39 8.68
C GLY A 29 -2.67 -10.38 7.15
N PHE A 30 -1.93 -9.41 6.59
CA PHE A 30 -1.71 -9.25 5.14
C PHE A 30 -0.33 -9.73 4.68
N ASP A 31 0.25 -10.72 5.36
CA ASP A 31 1.62 -11.20 5.13
C ASP A 31 1.78 -12.08 3.88
N ASN A 32 0.69 -12.72 3.42
CA ASN A 32 0.65 -13.52 2.22
C ASN A 32 -0.73 -13.42 1.53
N PRO A 33 -0.82 -13.70 0.22
CA PRO A 33 -2.06 -13.52 -0.54
C PRO A 33 -3.26 -14.30 0.03
N GLY A 34 -3.05 -15.54 0.46
CA GLY A 34 -4.13 -16.39 1.00
C GLY A 34 -4.69 -15.86 2.32
N LYS A 35 -3.82 -15.48 3.27
CA LYS A 35 -4.27 -14.84 4.52
C LYS A 35 -4.85 -13.45 4.28
N SER A 36 -4.31 -12.70 3.31
CA SER A 36 -4.84 -11.39 2.94
C SER A 36 -6.28 -11.50 2.43
N LEU A 37 -6.55 -12.45 1.55
CA LEU A 37 -7.89 -12.70 1.03
C LEU A 37 -8.85 -13.13 2.14
N PHE A 38 -8.44 -14.09 2.98
CA PHE A 38 -9.25 -14.55 4.11
C PHE A 38 -9.57 -13.41 5.08
N THR A 39 -8.56 -12.65 5.51
CA THR A 39 -8.73 -11.51 6.41
C THR A 39 -9.69 -10.50 5.80
N THR A 40 -9.51 -10.15 4.52
CA THR A 40 -10.38 -9.18 3.84
C THR A 40 -11.84 -9.64 3.82
N ILE A 41 -12.11 -10.89 3.45
CA ILE A 41 -13.48 -11.46 3.45
C ILE A 41 -14.06 -11.45 4.86
N ARG A 42 -13.29 -11.88 5.86
CA ARG A 42 -13.75 -11.93 7.25
C ARG A 42 -14.18 -10.54 7.73
N GLU A 43 -13.34 -9.53 7.55
CA GLU A 43 -13.65 -8.16 7.97
C GLU A 43 -14.89 -7.61 7.24
N PHE A 44 -15.08 -7.91 5.95
CA PHE A 44 -16.31 -7.50 5.23
C PHE A 44 -17.57 -8.16 5.80
N VAL A 45 -17.51 -9.47 6.07
CA VAL A 45 -18.65 -10.20 6.65
C VAL A 45 -18.94 -9.71 8.06
N GLU A 46 -17.91 -9.57 8.91
CA GLU A 46 -18.05 -9.08 10.29
C GLU A 46 -18.68 -7.68 10.31
N ASN A 47 -18.17 -6.74 9.50
CA ASN A 47 -18.75 -5.40 9.38
C ASN A 47 -20.21 -5.42 8.90
N SER A 48 -20.56 -6.33 7.98
CA SER A 48 -21.93 -6.45 7.46
C SER A 48 -22.89 -7.03 8.51
N LEU A 49 -22.43 -8.01 9.29
CA LEU A 49 -23.19 -8.61 10.38
C LEU A 49 -23.39 -7.62 11.52
N ASP A 50 -22.35 -6.89 11.93
CA ASP A 50 -22.43 -5.86 12.96
C ASP A 50 -23.43 -4.76 12.56
N ALA A 51 -23.43 -4.36 11.28
CA ALA A 51 -24.41 -3.41 10.76
C ALA A 51 -25.84 -3.96 10.84
N ALA A 52 -26.08 -5.20 10.42
CA ALA A 52 -27.40 -5.83 10.49
C ALA A 52 -27.89 -6.00 11.94
N GLU A 53 -26.99 -6.38 12.86
CA GLU A 53 -27.28 -6.48 14.28
C GLU A 53 -27.67 -5.11 14.87
N SER A 54 -26.94 -4.05 14.53
CA SER A 54 -27.21 -2.69 15.00
C SER A 54 -28.58 -2.15 14.56
N MET A 55 -29.10 -2.65 13.44
CA MET A 55 -30.41 -2.28 12.90
C MET A 55 -31.51 -3.29 13.26
N HIS A 56 -31.18 -4.39 13.93
CA HIS A 56 -32.09 -5.49 14.25
C HIS A 56 -32.82 -6.08 13.02
N VAL A 57 -32.10 -6.20 11.89
CA VAL A 57 -32.61 -6.82 10.67
C VAL A 57 -31.91 -8.16 10.43
N LEU A 58 -32.59 -9.08 9.74
CA LEU A 58 -31.94 -10.31 9.29
C LEU A 58 -30.95 -9.97 8.16
N PRO A 59 -29.68 -10.39 8.26
CA PRO A 59 -28.69 -10.10 7.24
C PRO A 59 -28.94 -10.94 5.98
N GLU A 60 -28.86 -10.30 4.82
CA GLU A 60 -28.65 -10.94 3.52
C GLU A 60 -27.31 -10.41 2.99
N ILE A 61 -26.31 -11.28 2.91
CA ILE A 61 -24.94 -10.90 2.56
C ILE A 61 -24.52 -11.71 1.34
N GLU A 62 -24.25 -11.02 0.24
CA GLU A 62 -23.66 -11.59 -0.97
C GLU A 62 -22.23 -11.05 -1.11
N LEU A 63 -21.28 -11.96 -1.35
CA LEU A 63 -19.89 -11.59 -1.63
C LEU A 63 -19.46 -12.22 -2.94
N CYS A 64 -19.01 -11.38 -3.86
CA CYS A 64 -18.51 -11.81 -5.16
C CYS A 64 -17.00 -11.57 -5.22
N ILE A 65 -16.23 -12.64 -5.51
CA ILE A 65 -14.79 -12.60 -5.70
C ILE A 65 -14.50 -12.85 -7.17
N GLU A 66 -13.93 -11.85 -7.82
CA GLU A 66 -13.52 -11.92 -9.23
C GLU A 66 -12.00 -11.83 -9.32
N GLU A 67 -11.39 -12.73 -10.10
CA GLU A 67 -9.96 -12.70 -10.40
C GLU A 67 -9.66 -11.80 -11.60
N PHE A 68 -8.57 -11.05 -11.52
CA PHE A 68 -8.10 -10.13 -12.55
C PHE A 68 -6.66 -10.41 -12.91
N SER A 69 -6.34 -10.22 -14.20
CA SER A 69 -4.97 -10.02 -14.63
C SER A 69 -4.45 -8.64 -14.19
N GLU A 70 -3.13 -8.50 -14.16
CA GLU A 70 -2.46 -7.22 -13.87
C GLU A 70 -2.92 -6.10 -14.83
N ALA A 71 -3.10 -6.43 -16.12
CA ALA A 71 -3.53 -5.46 -17.12
C ALA A 71 -4.94 -4.92 -16.81
N GLU A 72 -5.88 -5.81 -16.51
CA GLU A 72 -7.26 -5.42 -16.18
C GLU A 72 -7.34 -4.66 -14.85
N HIS A 73 -6.52 -5.05 -13.87
CA HIS A 73 -6.40 -4.33 -12.60
C HIS A 73 -5.89 -2.90 -12.82
N ASN A 74 -4.83 -2.71 -13.61
CA ASN A 74 -4.25 -1.40 -13.87
C ASN A 74 -5.21 -0.50 -14.66
N GLU A 75 -5.89 -1.05 -15.66
CA GLU A 75 -6.90 -0.32 -16.44
C GLU A 75 -8.06 0.17 -15.55
N ARG A 76 -8.63 -0.71 -14.72
CA ARG A 76 -9.73 -0.34 -13.81
C ARG A 76 -9.35 0.74 -12.80
N ASN A 77 -8.12 0.68 -12.27
CA ASN A 77 -7.65 1.62 -11.26
C ASN A 77 -7.01 2.88 -11.85
N GLY A 78 -7.01 3.04 -13.18
CA GLY A 78 -6.37 4.17 -13.84
C GLY A 78 -4.85 4.23 -13.63
N ILE A 79 -4.23 3.10 -13.27
CA ILE A 79 -2.79 2.99 -13.07
C ILE A 79 -2.15 2.96 -14.45
N ARG A 80 -1.57 4.08 -14.87
CA ARG A 80 -0.78 4.15 -16.09
C ARG A 80 0.55 3.43 -15.84
N ASN A 81 0.81 2.34 -16.55
CA ASN A 81 2.15 1.76 -16.63
C ASN A 81 3.09 2.86 -17.15
N SER A 82 3.97 3.36 -16.28
CA SER A 82 4.91 4.44 -16.59
C SER A 82 6.09 3.94 -17.43
N THR A 83 5.82 3.30 -18.56
CA THR A 83 6.83 3.09 -19.63
C THR A 83 6.83 4.24 -20.63
N SER A 84 6.38 5.44 -20.23
CA SER A 84 6.59 6.68 -20.97
C SER A 84 6.72 7.81 -19.96
N GLY A 85 7.93 8.37 -19.86
CA GLY A 85 8.23 9.49 -18.97
C GLY A 85 7.27 10.65 -19.21
N ALA A 86 6.48 10.96 -18.19
CA ALA A 86 5.80 12.23 -18.06
C ALA A 86 5.73 12.53 -16.57
N SER A 87 6.76 13.21 -16.06
CA SER A 87 6.70 13.91 -14.80
C SER A 87 5.46 14.79 -14.80
N LEU A 88 4.50 14.50 -13.93
CA LEU A 88 3.51 15.51 -13.55
C LEU A 88 4.29 16.56 -12.75
N ASN A 89 4.75 17.60 -13.45
CA ASN A 89 5.19 18.83 -12.83
C ASN A 89 3.97 19.46 -12.17
N LEU A 90 3.79 19.20 -10.88
CA LEU A 90 3.04 20.09 -10.02
C LEU A 90 3.94 21.32 -9.85
N ASN A 91 3.66 22.35 -10.66
CA ASN A 91 4.23 23.67 -10.42
C ASN A 91 3.53 24.22 -9.16
N ASP A 92 4.15 24.05 -7.99
CA ASP A 92 3.97 24.99 -6.89
C ASP A 92 4.89 26.18 -7.20
N ASP A 93 4.29 27.30 -7.57
CA ASP A 93 4.96 28.59 -7.74
C ASP A 93 5.47 29.07 -6.37
N ASP A 94 6.70 28.72 -6.02
CA ASP A 94 7.50 29.48 -5.04
C ASP A 94 8.97 29.46 -5.47
N ALA A 95 9.47 30.64 -5.79
CA ALA A 95 10.80 30.89 -6.30
C ALA A 95 11.86 30.83 -5.17
N ASP A 96 12.89 30.00 -5.32
CA ASP A 96 14.30 30.41 -5.17
C ASP A 96 15.26 29.35 -5.74
N GLU A 97 16.34 29.79 -6.40
CA GLU A 97 17.36 28.96 -7.07
C GLU A 97 18.36 28.34 -6.07
N GLU A 98 18.73 27.06 -6.24
CA GLU A 98 20.13 26.63 -6.48
C GLU A 98 20.25 25.11 -6.69
N LYS A 99 21.05 24.70 -7.69
CA LYS A 99 21.45 23.30 -7.97
C LYS A 99 22.87 23.07 -7.43
N PRO A 100 23.21 21.88 -6.92
CA PRO A 100 24.15 21.06 -7.69
C PRO A 100 23.87 19.54 -7.68
N THR A 101 24.54 18.90 -8.63
CA THR A 101 24.49 17.53 -9.13
C THR A 101 25.02 16.46 -8.17
N LYS A 102 24.56 15.20 -8.32
CA LYS A 102 25.45 14.01 -8.50
C LYS A 102 24.67 12.72 -8.79
N ALA A 103 25.29 11.93 -9.66
CA ALA A 103 24.81 10.69 -10.26
C ALA A 103 24.67 9.52 -9.28
N SER A 104 23.69 8.65 -9.52
CA SER A 104 23.67 7.28 -9.04
C SER A 104 23.24 6.34 -10.16
N LYS A 105 23.95 5.21 -10.19
CA LYS A 105 24.14 4.28 -11.30
C LYS A 105 22.87 3.48 -11.62
N ALA A 106 22.74 3.15 -12.90
CA ALA A 106 21.85 2.11 -13.40
C ALA A 106 22.17 0.76 -12.72
N SER A 107 21.19 0.23 -11.99
CA SER A 107 21.20 -1.18 -11.59
C SER A 107 20.45 -1.96 -12.66
N LYS A 108 21.22 -2.85 -13.29
CA LYS A 108 20.81 -3.80 -14.31
C LYS A 108 20.03 -4.93 -13.62
N ASP A 109 18.71 -4.93 -13.68
CA ASP A 109 17.90 -6.02 -13.14
C ASP A 109 17.78 -7.15 -14.16
N THR A 110 18.44 -8.26 -13.83
CA THR A 110 18.26 -9.59 -14.42
C THR A 110 16.83 -10.12 -14.13
N PRO A 111 16.29 -11.00 -14.99
CA PRO A 111 14.92 -11.48 -14.85
C PRO A 111 14.80 -12.34 -13.58
N LYS A 112 14.10 -11.84 -12.56
CA LYS A 112 13.63 -12.67 -11.45
C LYS A 112 12.35 -13.35 -11.91
N GLU A 113 12.34 -14.68 -11.81
CA GLU A 113 11.17 -15.55 -11.97
C GLU A 113 9.97 -14.93 -11.25
N SER A 114 9.04 -14.38 -12.03
CA SER A 114 7.97 -13.54 -11.53
C SER A 114 6.94 -14.42 -10.84
N LYS A 115 6.84 -14.32 -9.52
CA LYS A 115 5.66 -14.81 -8.80
C LYS A 115 4.46 -14.11 -9.42
N GLU A 116 3.55 -14.89 -9.98
CA GLU A 116 2.32 -14.39 -10.58
C GLU A 116 1.54 -13.60 -9.51
N GLN A 117 1.41 -12.29 -9.72
CA GLN A 117 0.70 -11.41 -8.81
C GLN A 117 -0.79 -11.55 -9.10
N MET A 118 -1.53 -12.11 -8.14
CA MET A 118 -2.98 -12.30 -8.26
C MET A 118 -3.71 -11.05 -7.81
N TYR A 119 -4.73 -10.63 -8.57
CA TYR A 119 -5.58 -9.50 -8.23
C TYR A 119 -7.03 -9.97 -8.06
N TYR A 120 -7.66 -9.55 -6.97
CA TYR A 120 -9.06 -9.87 -6.69
C TYR A 120 -9.88 -8.60 -6.51
N LEU A 121 -11.05 -8.54 -7.14
CA LEU A 121 -12.08 -7.58 -6.77
C LEU A 121 -13.11 -8.27 -5.89
N ILE A 122 -13.39 -7.68 -4.74
CA ILE A 122 -14.43 -8.13 -3.81
C ILE A 122 -15.56 -7.09 -3.86
N ARG A 123 -16.78 -7.55 -4.15
CA ARG A 123 -18.01 -6.73 -4.12
C ARG A 123 -18.94 -7.28 -3.04
N CYS A 124 -19.53 -6.37 -2.27
CA CYS A 124 -20.55 -6.61 -1.25
C CYS A 124 -21.78 -5.73 -1.53
#